data_AF-A0A967FM85-F1
#
_entry.id   AF-A0A967FM85-F1
#
_cell.length_a   1.000
_cell.length_b   1.000
_cell.length_c   1.000
_cell.angle_alpha   90.00
_cell.angle_beta   90.00
_cell.angle_gamma   90.00
#
_symmetry.space_group_name_H-M   'P 1'
#
loop_
_entity.id
_entity.type
_entity.pdbx_description
1 polymer ?
#
loop_
_entity_poly.entity_id
_entity_poly.type
_entity_poly.pdbx_seq_one_letter_code
_entity_poly.pdbx_strand_id
1 'polypeptide(L)' 'HANMAPFGGYDMPLWYSSLKQEHLAVLTAAGIFNTSHMAVLGVKGSAAYELLQRCFSNDLSVCVM' A
#
# COMPACT_ATOMS: atom_id res chain seq x y z
N HIS A 1 4.12 -19.33 -12.31
CA HIS A 1 4.66 -19.59 -10.95
C HIS A 1 5.18 -18.27 -10.40
N ALA A 2 4.94 -17.95 -9.12
CA ALA A 2 5.46 -16.72 -8.53
C ALA A 2 6.93 -16.88 -8.15
N ASN A 3 7.71 -15.83 -8.34
CA ASN A 3 9.10 -15.74 -7.87
C ASN A 3 9.05 -15.09 -6.49
N MET A 4 9.22 -15.91 -5.46
CA MET A 4 9.09 -15.50 -4.06
C MET A 4 10.42 -14.93 -3.56
N ALA A 5 10.35 -13.91 -2.71
CA ALA A 5 11.50 -13.30 -2.08
C ALA A 5 11.14 -12.74 -0.69
N PRO A 6 12.11 -12.68 0.25
CA PRO A 6 11.91 -12.05 1.54
C PRO A 6 11.77 -10.53 1.39
N PHE A 7 10.72 -9.98 1.99
CA PHE A 7 10.44 -8.54 2.00
C PHE A 7 9.91 -8.13 3.38
N GLY A 8 10.68 -7.35 4.15
CA GLY A 8 10.23 -6.78 5.42
C GLY A 8 9.76 -7.81 6.47
N GLY A 9 10.29 -9.03 6.43
CA GLY A 9 9.87 -10.14 7.31
C GLY A 9 8.73 -11.01 6.76
N TYR A 10 8.20 -10.69 5.58
CA TYR A 10 7.19 -11.48 4.87
C TYR A 10 7.84 -12.21 3.68
N ASP A 11 7.30 -13.36 3.30
CA ASP A 11 7.64 -14.02 2.03
C ASP A 11 6.62 -13.59 0.97
N MET A 12 7.09 -12.93 -0.10
CA MET A 12 6.22 -12.22 -1.04
C MET A 12 6.56 -12.51 -2.51
N PRO A 13 5.56 -12.47 -3.40
CA PRO A 13 5.80 -12.60 -4.84
C PRO A 13 6.43 -11.31 -5.39
N LEU A 14 7.68 -11.40 -5.87
CA LEU A 14 8.40 -10.28 -6.48
C LEU A 14 7.96 -10.05 -7.94
N TRP A 15 7.64 -11.13 -8.66
CA TRP A 15 6.95 -11.12 -9.95
C TRP A 15 6.35 -12.51 -10.25
N TYR A 16 5.34 -12.55 -11.10
CA TYR A 16 4.64 -13.77 -11.53
C TYR A 16 5.06 -14.26 -12.92
N SER A 17 5.23 -13.33 -13.86
CA SER A 17 5.52 -13.61 -15.27
C SER A 17 6.83 -12.97 -15.69
N SER A 18 6.85 -11.63 -15.72
CA SER A 18 8.03 -10.83 -15.95
C SER A 18 7.81 -9.45 -15.35
N LEU A 19 8.80 -8.94 -14.61
CA LEU A 19 8.83 -7.56 -14.11
C LEU A 19 8.42 -6.54 -15.17
N LYS A 20 8.97 -6.65 -16.39
CA LYS A 20 8.69 -5.69 -17.47
C LYS A 20 7.25 -5.80 -17.96
N GLN A 21 6.72 -7.02 -18.10
CA GLN A 21 5.35 -7.23 -18.55
C GLN A 21 4.34 -6.76 -17.51
N GLU A 22 4.59 -7.02 -16.24
CA GLU A 22 3.73 -6.57 -15.13
C GLU A 22 3.73 -5.04 -15.03
N HIS A 23 4.90 -4.40 -15.16
CA HIS A 23 5.01 -2.95 -15.21
C HIS A 23 4.22 -2.35 -16.40
N LEU A 24 4.38 -2.92 -17.60
CA LEU A 24 3.65 -2.47 -18.80
C LEU A 24 2.14 -2.70 -18.67
N ALA A 25 1.71 -3.80 -18.05
CA ALA A 25 0.30 -4.10 -17.83
C ALA A 25 -0.39 -3.03 -16.98
N VAL A 26 0.27 -2.55 -15.92
CA VAL A 26 -0.24 -1.45 -15.07
C VAL A 26 -0.34 -0.14 -15.84
N LEU A 27 0.63 0.17 -16.70
CA LEU A 27 0.64 1.42 -17.48
C LEU A 27 -0.39 1.43 -18.62
N THR A 28 -0.62 0.28 -19.24
CA THR A 28 -1.42 0.18 -20.48
C THR A 28 -2.80 -0.42 -20.30
N ALA A 29 -3.05 -1.06 -19.15
CA ALA A 29 -4.32 -1.69 -18.84
C ALA A 29 -4.60 -1.64 -17.32
N ALA A 30 -4.34 -2.72 -16.60
CA ALA A 30 -4.56 -2.84 -15.16
C ALA A 30 -3.56 -3.82 -14.53
N GLY A 31 -3.30 -3.66 -13.23
CA GLY A 31 -2.52 -4.59 -12.43
C GLY A 31 -3.15 -4.81 -11.06
N ILE A 32 -2.97 -6.01 -10.51
CA ILE A 32 -3.40 -6.37 -9.16
C ILE A 32 -2.17 -6.71 -8.32
N PHE A 33 -2.12 -6.19 -7.10
CA PHE A 33 -0.99 -6.35 -6.18
C PHE A 33 -1.46 -6.94 -4.86
N ASN A 34 -0.74 -7.93 -4.35
CA ASN A 34 -0.97 -8.40 -2.98
C ASN A 34 -0.24 -7.46 -2.00
N THR A 35 -0.98 -6.50 -1.44
CA THR A 35 -0.49 -5.57 -0.41
C THR A 35 -0.88 -5.99 1.01
N SER A 36 -1.27 -7.25 1.22
CA SER A 36 -1.81 -7.72 2.52
C SER A 36 -0.79 -7.66 3.67
N HIS A 37 0.49 -7.43 3.39
CA HIS A 37 1.52 -7.17 4.41
C HIS A 37 1.42 -5.75 5.02
N MET A 38 0.66 -4.84 4.39
CA MET A 38 0.38 -3.52 4.93
C MET A 38 -0.65 -3.60 6.06
N ALA A 39 -0.35 -2.94 7.17
CA ALA A 39 -1.31 -2.80 8.26
C ALA A 39 -2.36 -1.72 7.93
N VAL A 40 -3.63 -2.01 8.23
CA VAL A 40 -4.73 -1.04 8.18
C VAL A 40 -5.18 -0.77 9.60
N LEU A 41 -5.18 0.52 10.01
CA LEU A 41 -5.54 0.95 11.35
C LEU A 41 -6.76 1.88 11.29
N GLY A 42 -7.79 1.55 12.06
CA GLY A 42 -8.97 2.41 12.25
C GLY A 42 -8.89 3.17 13.57
N VAL A 43 -9.00 4.49 13.52
CA VAL A 43 -9.04 5.36 14.72
C VAL A 43 -10.44 5.98 14.84
N LYS A 44 -11.03 5.94 16.03
CA LYS A 44 -12.42 6.39 16.29
C LYS A 44 -12.49 7.21 17.57
N GLY A 45 -13.49 8.07 17.65
CA GLY A 45 -13.73 8.98 18.79
C GLY A 45 -13.83 10.43 18.33
N SER A 46 -14.40 11.31 19.16
CA SER A 46 -14.60 12.73 18.83
C SER A 46 -13.29 13.47 18.57
N ALA A 47 -12.21 13.07 19.24
CA ALA A 47 -10.88 13.67 19.11
C ALA A 47 -9.95 12.96 18.10
N ALA A 48 -10.48 12.04 17.30
CA ALA A 48 -9.66 11.21 16.42
C ALA A 48 -8.94 12.05 15.35
N TYR A 49 -9.63 13.04 14.78
CA TYR A 49 -9.04 13.91 13.78
C TYR A 49 -7.90 14.75 14.35
N GLU A 50 -8.10 15.42 15.49
CA GLU A 50 -7.05 16.27 16.10
C GLU A 50 -5.82 15.45 16.51
N LEU A 51 -6.02 14.22 16.99
CA LEU A 51 -4.92 13.29 17.27
C LEU A 51 -4.11 13.00 16.00
N LEU A 52 -4.79 12.57 14.92
CA LEU A 52 -4.11 12.23 13.67
C LEU A 52 -3.40 13.45 13.07
N GLN A 53 -4.04 14.62 13.09
CA GLN A 53 -3.45 15.86 12.60
C GLN A 53 -2.19 16.27 13.37
N ARG A 54 -2.12 15.98 14.67
CA ARG A 54 -0.93 16.23 15.48
C ARG A 54 0.18 15.20 15.23
N CYS A 55 -0.16 13.98 14.82
CA CYS A 55 0.79 12.91 14.55
C CYS A 55 1.43 12.98 13.15
N PHE A 56 0.69 13.45 12.15
CA PHE A 56 1.18 13.54 10.77
C PHE A 56 1.71 14.93 10.45
N SER A 57 2.77 14.99 9.63
CA SER A 57 3.36 16.26 9.17
C SER A 57 2.53 16.95 8.08
N ASN A 58 1.72 16.18 7.34
CA ASN A 58 0.82 16.72 6.34
C ASN A 58 -0.45 17.28 7.00
N ASP A 59 -1.01 18.33 6.39
CA ASP A 59 -2.33 18.83 6.74
C ASP A 59 -3.40 17.88 6.18
N LEU A 60 -4.09 17.19 7.08
CA LEU A 60 -5.13 16.22 6.75
C LEU A 60 -6.40 16.91 6.23
N SER A 61 -6.57 18.23 6.44
CA SER A 61 -7.73 18.96 5.93
C SER A 61 -7.70 19.13 4.41
N VAL A 62 -6.51 19.05 3.81
CA VAL A 62 -6.30 19.10 2.35
C VAL A 62 -5.93 17.73 1.76
N CYS A 63 -5.74 16.71 2.60
CA CYS A 63 -5.69 15.33 2.13
C CYS A 63 -7.09 14.91 1.71
N VAL A 64 -7.32 14.88 0.40
CA VAL A 64 -8.55 14.33 -0.17
C VAL A 64 -8.62 12.86 0.23
N MET A 65 -9.66 12.50 0.98
CA MET A 65 -10.07 11.11 1.17
C MET A 65 -10.92 10.64 -0.01
#